data_AF-A0A429BFY3-F1
#
_entry.id   AF-A0A429BFY3-F1
#
_cell.length_a   1.000
_cell.length_b   1.000
_cell.length_c   1.000
_cell.angle_alpha   90.00
_cell.angle_beta   90.00
_cell.angle_gamma   90.00
#
_symmetry.space_group_name_H-M   'P 1'
#
loop_
_entity.id
_entity.type
_entity.pdbx_description
1 polymer ?
#
loop_
_entity_poly.entity_id
_entity_poly.type
_entity_poly.pdbx_seq_one_letter_code
_entity_poly.pdbx_strand_id
1 'polypeptide(L)'
;MCNYCGCRDFPLIGRLSQEHWDIQESAGALRRAIGEARHGEAVTLLEDLVARLIPHTDTEENGLFAELRAEGSLAEEVERLCAEHADIHGVAEALDRAAPDWPAVLDALERLHRHIDHEEHGLFPAAVIMLPLAAWDRITPARHPVGGAHDGHAPSGWRAVLVRAPSPGSPPLG
;
A
#
# COMPACT_ATOMS: atom_id res chain seq x y z
N MET A 1 0.60 -11.42 8.25
CA MET A 1 -0.58 -11.37 7.34
C MET A 1 -1.86 -11.41 8.18
N CYS A 2 -2.40 -10.25 8.52
CA CYS A 2 -3.62 -10.13 9.31
C CYS A 2 -4.86 -10.16 8.41
N ASN A 3 -5.66 -11.23 8.51
CA ASN A 3 -6.88 -11.39 7.70
C ASN A 3 -8.13 -10.80 8.38
N TYR A 4 -7.99 -10.10 9.51
CA TYR A 4 -9.13 -9.76 10.38
C TYR A 4 -9.44 -8.25 10.47
N CYS A 5 -8.56 -7.37 9.99
CA CYS A 5 -8.75 -5.91 10.05
C CYS A 5 -9.78 -5.37 9.04
N GLY A 6 -10.05 -6.08 7.94
CA GLY A 6 -10.79 -5.53 6.78
C GLY A 6 -10.04 -4.42 6.01
N CYS A 7 -8.88 -4.00 6.49
CA CYS A 7 -8.11 -2.88 5.95
C CYS A 7 -7.69 -3.08 4.48
N ARG A 8 -7.52 -4.33 4.04
CA ARG A 8 -7.21 -4.66 2.63
C ARG A 8 -8.38 -4.45 1.66
N ASP A 9 -9.59 -4.20 2.15
CA ASP A 9 -10.72 -3.82 1.29
C ASP A 9 -10.59 -2.38 0.76
N PHE A 10 -9.71 -1.57 1.37
CA PHE A 10 -9.30 -0.28 0.82
C PHE A 10 -8.32 -0.53 -0.34
N PRO A 11 -8.63 -0.11 -1.58
CA PRO A 11 -7.86 -0.56 -2.74
C PRO A 11 -6.37 -0.22 -2.69
N LEU A 12 -5.99 0.93 -2.13
CA LEU A 12 -4.58 1.29 -1.95
C LEU A 12 -3.88 0.37 -0.94
N ILE A 13 -4.48 0.13 0.23
CA ILE A 13 -3.90 -0.81 1.23
C ILE A 13 -3.83 -2.22 0.64
N GLY A 14 -4.88 -2.67 -0.07
CA GLY A 14 -4.87 -3.97 -0.74
C GLY A 14 -3.73 -4.10 -1.74
N ARG A 15 -3.44 -3.04 -2.51
CA ARG A 15 -2.28 -2.98 -3.41
C ARG A 15 -0.95 -3.02 -2.63
N LEU A 16 -0.75 -2.15 -1.64
CA LEU A 16 0.49 -2.09 -0.86
C LEU A 16 0.76 -3.42 -0.14
N SER A 17 -0.26 -4.07 0.42
CA SER A 17 -0.15 -5.40 1.01
C SER A 17 0.25 -6.49 0.01
N GLN A 18 -0.20 -6.38 -1.24
CA GLN A 18 0.22 -7.31 -2.28
C GLN A 18 1.69 -7.06 -2.66
N GLU A 19 2.09 -5.80 -2.78
CA GLU A 19 3.48 -5.41 -3.03
C GLU A 19 4.40 -5.89 -1.88
N HIS A 20 3.98 -5.76 -0.63
CA HIS A 20 4.67 -6.32 0.53
C HIS A 20 4.91 -7.82 0.42
N TRP A 21 3.91 -8.58 -0.05
CA TRP A 21 4.09 -10.01 -0.27
C TRP A 21 5.14 -10.29 -1.35
N ASP A 22 5.08 -9.59 -2.48
CA ASP A 22 6.06 -9.74 -3.57
C ASP A 22 7.49 -9.33 -3.13
N ILE A 23 7.60 -8.28 -2.31
CA ILE A 23 8.84 -7.79 -1.71
C ILE A 23 9.41 -8.84 -0.75
N GLN A 24 8.59 -9.42 0.13
CA GLN A 24 9.03 -10.45 1.07
C GLN A 24 9.50 -11.72 0.36
N GLU A 25 8.80 -12.15 -0.71
CA GLU A 25 9.24 -13.29 -1.52
C GLU A 25 10.59 -13.02 -2.20
N SER A 26 10.77 -11.81 -2.75
CA SER A 26 12.01 -11.36 -3.38
C SER A 26 13.17 -11.29 -2.37
N ALA A 27 12.91 -10.71 -1.19
CA ALA A 27 13.86 -10.65 -0.08
C ALA A 27 14.25 -12.05 0.43
N GLY A 28 13.29 -12.97 0.50
CA GLY A 28 13.53 -14.37 0.87
C GLY A 28 14.41 -15.10 -0.16
N ALA A 29 14.18 -14.87 -1.45
CA ALA A 29 15.02 -15.41 -2.52
C ALA A 29 16.46 -14.89 -2.43
N LEU A 30 16.63 -13.58 -2.24
CA LEU A 30 17.93 -12.95 -2.06
C LEU A 30 18.67 -13.52 -0.83
N ARG A 31 18.00 -13.60 0.32
CA ARG A 31 18.58 -14.17 1.55
C ARG A 31 19.09 -15.60 1.33
N ARG A 32 18.34 -16.44 0.62
CA ARG A 32 18.76 -17.81 0.26
C ARG A 32 19.98 -17.81 -0.65
N ALA A 33 20.00 -17.00 -1.70
CA ALA A 33 21.12 -16.91 -2.62
C ALA A 33 22.42 -16.46 -1.91
N ILE A 34 22.33 -15.49 -1.00
CA ILE A 34 23.46 -15.06 -0.16
C ILE A 34 23.93 -16.22 0.75
N GLY A 35 23.01 -16.87 1.47
CA GLY A 35 23.34 -17.96 2.38
C GLY A 35 23.98 -19.19 1.70
N GLU A 36 23.68 -19.40 0.42
CA GLU A 36 24.24 -20.48 -0.41
C GLU A 36 25.47 -20.02 -1.22
N ALA A 37 25.99 -18.82 -0.97
CA ALA A 37 27.13 -18.22 -1.68
C ALA A 37 26.93 -18.09 -3.21
N ARG A 38 25.69 -18.01 -3.69
CA ARG A 38 25.34 -17.78 -5.09
C ARG A 38 25.39 -16.27 -5.42
N HIS A 39 26.54 -15.65 -5.20
CA HIS A 39 26.69 -14.19 -5.24
C HIS A 39 26.34 -13.54 -6.59
N GLY A 40 26.63 -14.22 -7.71
CA GLY A 40 26.24 -13.71 -9.03
C GLY A 40 24.73 -13.58 -9.20
N GLU A 41 23.97 -14.53 -8.65
CA GLU A 41 22.50 -14.47 -8.64
C GLU A 41 21.98 -13.49 -7.60
N ALA A 42 22.63 -13.41 -6.44
CA ALA A 42 22.27 -12.48 -5.38
C ALA A 42 22.32 -11.02 -5.85
N VAL A 43 23.27 -10.65 -6.73
CA VAL A 43 23.31 -9.29 -7.31
C VAL A 43 22.05 -9.01 -8.15
N THR A 44 21.65 -9.93 -9.03
CA THR A 44 20.44 -9.78 -9.85
C THR A 44 19.18 -9.70 -8.97
N LEU A 45 19.07 -10.56 -7.95
CA LEU A 45 17.94 -10.56 -7.03
C LEU A 45 17.85 -9.28 -6.21
N LEU A 46 18.98 -8.67 -5.86
CA LEU A 46 19.02 -7.38 -5.19
C LEU A 46 18.55 -6.25 -6.12
N GLU A 47 18.97 -6.24 -7.39
CA GLU A 47 18.47 -5.27 -8.37
C GLU A 47 16.95 -5.40 -8.58
N ASP A 48 16.45 -6.64 -8.65
CA ASP A 48 15.03 -6.95 -8.75
C ASP A 48 14.25 -6.47 -7.51
N LEU A 49 14.81 -6.66 -6.31
CA LEU A 49 14.20 -6.18 -5.06
C LEU A 49 14.14 -4.65 -5.03
N VAL A 50 15.23 -3.96 -5.38
CA VAL A 50 15.28 -2.49 -5.41
C VAL A 50 14.29 -1.91 -6.42
N ALA A 51 14.16 -2.53 -7.60
CA ALA A 51 13.18 -2.12 -8.60
C ALA A 51 11.71 -2.23 -8.11
N ARG A 52 11.45 -3.02 -7.06
CA ARG A 52 10.14 -3.10 -6.38
C ARG A 52 10.02 -2.10 -5.24
N LEU A 53 11.07 -1.92 -4.44
CA LEU A 53 11.07 -1.02 -3.28
C LEU A 53 10.89 0.45 -3.67
N ILE A 54 11.56 0.91 -4.73
CA ILE A 54 11.49 2.31 -5.16
C ILE A 54 10.05 2.76 -5.48
N PRO A 55 9.29 2.11 -6.37
CA PRO A 55 7.92 2.53 -6.66
C PRO A 55 6.93 2.28 -5.51
N HIS A 56 7.22 1.31 -4.64
CA HIS A 56 6.41 0.99 -3.48
C HIS A 56 6.47 2.12 -2.44
N THR A 57 7.68 2.45 -1.98
CA THR A 57 7.93 3.54 -1.02
C THR A 57 7.51 4.91 -1.57
N ASP A 58 7.66 5.16 -2.88
CA ASP A 58 7.14 6.37 -3.53
C ASP A 58 5.61 6.48 -3.42
N THR A 59 4.90 5.37 -3.62
CA THR A 59 3.43 5.32 -3.47
C THR A 59 3.02 5.65 -2.03
N GLU A 60 3.78 5.16 -1.05
CA GLU A 60 3.50 5.39 0.36
C GLU A 60 3.78 6.83 0.75
N GLU A 61 5.01 7.30 0.51
CA GLU A 61 5.48 8.63 0.90
C GLU A 61 4.68 9.75 0.26
N ASN A 62 4.39 9.64 -1.04
CA ASN A 62 3.65 10.66 -1.79
C ASN A 62 2.13 10.44 -1.77
N GLY A 63 1.66 9.32 -1.20
CA GLY A 63 0.26 8.98 -1.08
C GLY A 63 -0.17 8.88 0.38
N LEU A 64 -0.21 7.65 0.90
CA LEU A 64 -0.75 7.35 2.22
C LEU A 64 -0.09 8.16 3.34
N PHE A 65 1.24 8.28 3.33
CA PHE A 65 1.99 8.95 4.38
C PHE A 65 1.85 10.47 4.32
N ALA A 66 1.70 11.03 3.12
CA ALA A 66 1.39 12.45 2.96
C ALA A 66 0.05 12.79 3.62
N GLU A 67 -0.98 11.94 3.45
CA GLU A 67 -2.29 12.11 4.08
C GLU A 67 -2.23 11.92 5.61
N LEU A 68 -1.51 10.90 6.09
CA LEU A 68 -1.34 10.67 7.54
C LEU A 68 -0.57 11.80 8.22
N ARG A 69 0.44 12.35 7.54
CA ARG A 69 1.18 13.52 8.03
C ARG A 69 0.31 14.77 8.06
N ALA A 70 -0.58 14.94 7.08
CA ALA A 70 -1.54 16.06 7.06
C ALA A 70 -2.63 15.92 8.13
N GLU A 71 -3.04 14.70 8.48
CA GLU A 71 -3.95 14.42 9.60
C GLU A 71 -3.28 14.70 10.96
N GLY A 72 -2.01 14.29 11.12
CA GLY A 72 -1.12 14.74 12.17
C GLY A 72 -0.98 13.81 13.38
N SER A 73 -1.94 12.93 13.67
CA SER A 73 -1.91 12.04 14.84
C SER A 73 -0.82 10.96 14.74
N LEU A 74 -0.41 10.63 13.51
CA LEU A 74 0.62 9.62 13.21
C LEU A 74 1.89 10.24 12.59
N ALA A 75 2.06 11.56 12.63
CA ALA A 75 3.15 12.25 11.93
C ALA A 75 4.55 11.77 12.34
N GLU A 76 4.80 11.59 13.64
CA GLU A 76 6.09 11.08 14.15
C GLU A 76 6.38 9.65 13.67
N GLU A 77 5.37 8.79 13.66
CA GLU A 77 5.50 7.41 13.19
C GLU A 77 5.78 7.36 11.69
N VAL A 78 5.09 8.21 10.91
CA VAL A 78 5.33 8.34 9.47
C VAL A 78 6.75 8.86 9.19
N GLU A 79 7.24 9.83 9.95
CA GLU A 79 8.63 10.32 9.81
C GLU A 79 9.65 9.22 10.11
N ARG A 80 9.40 8.40 11.13
CA ARG A 80 10.22 7.23 11.46
C ARG A 80 10.25 6.23 10.30
N LEU A 81 9.11 5.92 9.69
CA LEU A 81 9.02 4.99 8.55
C LEU A 81 9.73 5.53 7.30
N CYS A 82 9.58 6.82 6.97
CA CYS A 82 10.35 7.45 5.89
C CYS A 82 11.87 7.38 6.13
N ALA A 83 12.33 7.54 7.37
CA ALA A 83 13.74 7.39 7.70
C ALA A 83 14.21 5.93 7.51
N GLU A 84 13.37 4.94 7.83
CA GLU A 84 13.66 3.53 7.55
C GLU A 84 13.75 3.24 6.05
N HIS A 85 12.89 3.83 5.21
CA HIS A 85 13.01 3.73 3.75
C HIS A 85 14.37 4.24 3.28
N ALA A 86 14.78 5.43 3.72
CA ALA A 86 16.06 6.02 3.36
C ALA A 86 17.24 5.14 3.76
N ASP A 87 17.22 4.58 4.97
CA ASP A 87 18.26 3.66 5.46
C ASP A 87 18.33 2.37 4.62
N ILE A 88 17.18 1.79 4.27
CA ILE A 88 17.10 0.56 3.47
C ILE A 88 17.59 0.81 2.03
N HIS A 89 17.14 1.90 1.41
CA HIS A 89 17.59 2.31 0.07
C HIS A 89 19.09 2.63 0.05
N GLY A 90 19.59 3.31 1.08
CA GLY A 90 20.99 3.69 1.19
C GLY A 90 21.95 2.49 1.15
N VAL A 91 21.56 1.34 1.72
CA VAL A 91 22.38 0.10 1.65
C VAL A 91 22.48 -0.41 0.21
N ALA A 92 21.39 -0.35 -0.56
CA ALA A 92 21.39 -0.77 -1.96
C ALA A 92 22.16 0.21 -2.86
N GLU A 93 22.03 1.52 -2.62
CA GLU A 93 22.74 2.55 -3.37
C GLU A 93 24.26 2.54 -3.12
N ALA A 94 24.68 2.22 -1.90
CA ALA A 94 26.09 2.15 -1.52
C ALA A 94 26.78 0.84 -1.95
N LEU A 95 26.06 -0.11 -2.55
CA LEU A 95 26.57 -1.44 -2.88
C LEU A 95 27.62 -1.38 -4.00
N ASP A 96 28.85 -1.83 -3.71
CA ASP A 96 29.81 -2.17 -4.75
C ASP A 96 29.48 -3.55 -5.35
N ARG A 97 29.07 -3.59 -6.62
CA ARG A 97 28.76 -4.86 -7.32
C ARG A 97 29.98 -5.79 -7.45
N ALA A 98 31.20 -5.24 -7.46
CA ALA A 98 32.42 -6.04 -7.56
C ALA A 98 32.85 -6.63 -6.21
N ALA A 99 32.43 -6.00 -5.11
CA ALA A 99 32.69 -6.46 -3.74
C ALA A 99 31.49 -6.17 -2.81
N PRO A 100 30.36 -6.89 -2.98
CA PRO A 100 29.15 -6.62 -2.19
C PRO A 100 29.36 -6.88 -0.70
N ASP A 101 28.89 -5.95 0.15
CA ASP A 101 28.79 -6.16 1.59
C ASP A 101 27.53 -6.94 1.93
N TRP A 102 27.58 -8.27 1.76
CA TRP A 102 26.44 -9.13 2.05
C TRP A 102 25.92 -9.09 3.49
N PRO A 103 26.78 -8.98 4.53
CA PRO A 103 26.31 -8.70 5.88
C PRO A 103 25.42 -7.46 5.99
N ALA A 104 25.83 -6.33 5.40
CA ALA A 104 25.01 -5.12 5.39
C ALA A 104 23.67 -5.32 4.65
N VAL A 105 23.67 -6.04 3.53
CA VAL A 105 22.45 -6.40 2.80
C VAL A 105 21.52 -7.25 3.66
N LEU A 106 22.04 -8.28 4.34
CA LEU A 106 21.23 -9.15 5.22
C LEU A 106 20.61 -8.37 6.38
N ASP A 107 21.35 -7.42 6.97
CA ASP A 107 20.83 -6.54 8.00
C ASP A 107 19.73 -5.62 7.47
N ALA A 108 19.86 -5.11 6.23
CA ALA A 108 18.81 -4.33 5.58
C ALA A 108 17.56 -5.16 5.30
N LEU A 109 17.69 -6.42 4.87
CA LEU A 109 16.54 -7.32 4.67
C LEU A 109 15.79 -7.61 5.97
N GLU A 110 16.51 -7.66 7.10
CA GLU A 110 15.90 -7.83 8.40
C GLU A 110 15.16 -6.57 8.87
N ARG A 111 15.71 -5.38 8.57
CA ARG A 111 15.00 -4.10 8.78
C ARG A 111 13.74 -4.01 7.92
N LEU A 112 13.84 -4.36 6.64
CA LEU A 112 12.71 -4.40 5.71
C LEU A 112 11.60 -5.33 6.20
N HIS A 113 11.95 -6.50 6.74
CA HIS A 113 10.94 -7.41 7.29
C HIS A 113 10.16 -6.78 8.46
N ARG A 114 10.85 -6.14 9.41
CA ARG A 114 10.20 -5.45 10.54
C ARG A 114 9.39 -4.24 10.11
N HIS A 115 9.90 -3.50 9.13
CA HIS A 115 9.24 -2.34 8.56
C HIS A 115 7.88 -2.71 7.96
N ILE A 116 7.86 -3.72 7.10
CA ILE A 116 6.61 -4.28 6.54
C ILE A 116 5.67 -4.77 7.65
N ASP A 117 6.21 -5.40 8.70
CA ASP A 117 5.40 -5.87 9.83
C ASP A 117 4.72 -4.72 10.60
N HIS A 118 5.44 -3.62 10.84
CA HIS A 118 4.91 -2.43 11.48
C HIS A 118 3.80 -1.77 10.67
N GLU A 119 3.90 -1.78 9.35
CA GLU A 119 2.87 -1.22 8.48
C GLU A 119 1.64 -2.09 8.40
N GLU A 120 1.82 -3.39 8.11
CA GLU A 120 0.73 -4.35 7.96
C GLU A 120 -0.11 -4.51 9.23
N HIS A 121 0.53 -4.46 10.40
CA HIS A 121 -0.12 -4.74 11.68
C HIS A 121 -0.32 -3.50 12.55
N GLY A 122 0.31 -2.38 12.22
CA GLY A 122 0.21 -1.12 12.94
C GLY A 122 -0.37 0.00 12.09
N LEU A 123 0.43 0.50 11.14
CA LEU A 123 0.09 1.72 10.41
C LEU A 123 -1.16 1.57 9.53
N PHE A 124 -1.28 0.51 8.74
CA PHE A 124 -2.40 0.35 7.80
C PHE A 124 -3.75 0.21 8.51
N PRO A 125 -3.91 -0.64 9.56
CA PRO A 125 -5.13 -0.64 10.37
C PRO A 125 -5.44 0.71 11.01
N ALA A 126 -4.42 1.42 11.52
CA ALA A 126 -4.61 2.74 12.12
C ALA A 126 -5.07 3.78 11.08
N ALA A 127 -4.48 3.76 9.88
CA ALA A 127 -4.82 4.68 8.80
C ALA A 127 -6.30 4.61 8.41
N VAL A 128 -6.88 3.40 8.37
CA VAL A 128 -8.31 3.19 8.10
C VAL A 128 -9.22 3.84 9.14
N ILE A 129 -8.77 3.90 10.40
CA ILE A 129 -9.51 4.51 11.50
C ILE A 129 -9.37 6.04 11.48
N MET A 130 -8.16 6.54 11.17
CA MET A 130 -7.81 7.94 11.33
C MET A 130 -8.15 8.79 10.10
N LEU A 131 -7.99 8.26 8.89
CA LEU A 131 -8.16 9.05 7.67
C LEU A 131 -9.64 9.15 7.26
N PRO A 132 -10.13 10.36 6.92
CA PRO A 132 -11.46 10.52 6.36
C PRO A 132 -11.54 9.95 4.94
N LEU A 133 -12.73 9.55 4.47
CA LEU A 133 -12.93 9.03 3.10
C LEU A 133 -12.40 9.97 2.00
N ALA A 134 -12.48 11.29 2.20
CA ALA A 134 -11.95 12.26 1.24
C ALA A 134 -10.42 12.18 1.06
N ALA A 135 -9.67 11.69 2.04
CA ALA A 135 -8.24 11.42 1.90
C ALA A 135 -8.03 10.20 0.99
N TRP A 136 -8.78 9.13 1.22
CA TRP A 136 -8.76 7.94 0.38
C TRP A 136 -9.10 8.22 -1.08
N ASP A 137 -10.06 9.10 -1.36
CA ASP A 137 -10.41 9.52 -2.72
C ASP A 137 -9.24 10.22 -3.45
N ARG A 138 -8.35 10.92 -2.74
CA ARG A 138 -7.18 11.60 -3.32
C ARG A 138 -6.07 10.62 -3.68
N ILE A 139 -5.80 9.65 -2.81
CA ILE A 139 -4.68 8.71 -2.94
C ILE A 139 -5.07 7.38 -3.61
N THR A 140 -6.38 7.15 -3.80
CA THR A 140 -6.92 6.01 -4.52
C THR A 140 -7.76 6.54 -5.69
N PRO A 141 -7.13 7.07 -6.76
CA PRO A 141 -7.89 7.58 -7.88
C PRO A 141 -8.77 6.45 -8.41
N ALA A 142 -10.07 6.75 -8.55
CA ALA A 142 -11.03 5.80 -9.06
C ALA A 142 -10.50 5.22 -10.36
N ARG A 143 -10.40 3.89 -10.43
CA ARG A 143 -10.23 3.24 -11.72
C ARG A 143 -11.49 3.55 -12.51
N HIS A 144 -11.44 4.57 -13.37
CA HIS A 144 -12.51 4.82 -14.31
C HIS A 144 -12.78 3.49 -15.01
N PRO A 145 -14.01 2.94 -14.95
CA PRO A 145 -14.32 1.82 -15.80
C PRO A 145 -14.07 2.32 -17.22
N VAL A 146 -13.13 1.68 -17.93
CA VAL A 146 -13.00 1.86 -19.38
C VAL A 146 -14.40 1.65 -19.93
N GLY A 147 -14.97 2.70 -20.52
CA GLY A 147 -16.35 2.72 -20.97
C GLY A 147 -16.63 1.59 -21.95
N GLY A 148 -17.03 0.44 -21.43
CA GLY A 148 -17.62 -0.65 -22.18
C GLY A 148 -19.10 -0.32 -22.33
N ALA A 149 -19.48 0.10 -23.53
CA ALA A 149 -20.88 0.08 -23.93
C ALA A 149 -21.38 -1.37 -23.79
N HIS A 150 -22.24 -1.60 -22.80
CA HIS A 150 -23.07 -2.79 -22.69
C HIS A 150 -24.47 -2.33 -22.30
N ASP A 151 -25.23 -2.05 -23.36
CA ASP A 151 -26.61 -2.46 -23.62
C ASP A 151 -27.32 -3.10 -22.41
N GLY A 152 -28.45 -2.52 -22.04
CA GLY A 152 -29.13 -2.77 -20.78
C GLY A 152 -29.46 -4.24 -20.50
N HIS A 153 -29.00 -4.72 -19.35
CA HIS A 153 -29.76 -5.64 -18.51
C HIS A 153 -29.33 -5.47 -17.05
N ALA A 154 -30.25 -4.98 -16.20
CA ALA A 154 -29.99 -4.80 -14.77
C ALA A 154 -30.08 -6.16 -14.03
N PRO A 155 -29.08 -6.58 -13.23
CA PRO A 155 -29.29 -7.65 -12.28
C PRO A 155 -30.08 -7.13 -11.06
N SER A 156 -31.20 -7.79 -10.81
CA SER A 156 -32.10 -7.56 -9.68
C SER A 156 -31.42 -7.85 -8.35
N GLY A 157 -31.29 -6.87 -7.46
CA GLY A 157 -30.80 -7.16 -6.11
C GLY A 157 -30.43 -5.99 -5.21
N TRP A 158 -31.25 -4.96 -5.07
CA TRP A 158 -31.42 -4.23 -3.80
C TRP A 158 -32.70 -3.38 -3.88
N ARG A 159 -33.65 -3.64 -2.99
CA ARG A 159 -34.88 -2.85 -2.85
C ARG A 159 -34.55 -1.61 -2.00
N ALA A 160 -34.55 -0.44 -2.63
CA ALA A 160 -34.68 0.83 -1.90
C ALA A 160 -36.10 0.94 -1.32
N VAL A 161 -36.21 1.06 0.00
CA VAL A 161 -37.43 1.53 0.67
C VAL A 161 -37.50 3.04 0.48
N LEU A 162 -38.31 3.49 -0.47
CA LEU A 162 -38.73 4.89 -0.55
C LEU A 162 -39.98 5.07 0.32
N VAL A 163 -39.81 5.70 1.49
CA VAL A 163 -40.93 6.34 2.18
C VAL A 163 -41.20 7.66 1.46
N ARG A 164 -42.38 7.72 0.86
CA ARG A 164 -42.95 8.80 0.06
C ARG A 164 -43.34 9.98 0.96
N ALA A 165 -42.77 11.16 0.72
CA ALA A 165 -43.33 12.42 1.21
C ALA A 165 -44.56 12.83 0.37
N PRO A 166 -45.62 13.41 0.94
CA PRO A 166 -46.78 13.88 0.18
C PRO A 166 -46.50 15.22 -0.52
N SER A 167 -46.88 15.32 -1.80
CA SER A 167 -46.87 16.55 -2.61
C SER A 167 -48.05 17.48 -2.27
N PRO A 168 -47.93 18.80 -2.49
CA PRO A 168 -48.96 19.77 -2.15
C PRO A 168 -50.04 19.92 -3.24
N GLY A 169 -51.29 20.03 -2.77
CA GLY A 169 -52.36 20.93 -3.25
C GLY A 169 -52.73 20.98 -4.74
N SER A 170 -53.97 20.59 -5.06
CA SER A 170 -54.73 21.11 -6.21
C SER A 170 -55.66 22.25 -5.76
N PRO A 171 -55.92 23.27 -6.60
CA PRO A 171 -56.73 24.44 -6.24
C PRO A 171 -58.25 24.17 -6.33
N PRO A 172 -59.09 25.06 -5.77
CA PRO A 172 -60.52 24.80 -5.59
C PRO A 172 -61.34 25.04 -6.87
N LEU A 173 -62.42 24.28 -6.99
CA LEU A 173 -63.57 24.58 -7.85
C LEU A 173 -64.64 25.24 -6.96
N GLY A 174 -65.05 26.46 -7.33
CA GLY A 174 -66.11 27.24 -6.68
C GLY A 174 -66.19 28.63 -7.28
#